data_AF-A0A2D9P7I8-F1
#
_entry.id   AF-A0A2D9P7I8-F1
#
_cell.length_a   1.000
_cell.length_b   1.000
_cell.length_c   1.000
_cell.angle_alpha   90.00
_cell.angle_beta   90.00
_cell.angle_gamma   90.00
#
_symmetry.space_group_name_H-M   'P 1'
#
loop_
_entity.id
_entity.type
_entity.pdbx_description
1 polymer ?
#
loop_
_entity_poly.entity_id
_entity_poly.type
_entity_poly.pdbx_seq_one_letter_code
_entity_poly.pdbx_strand_id
1 'polypeptide(L)'
;GVNLYVPNSTFYLFPEITDIYDKMGAKSYEDFRRKTLLNTGVAFCTREHFGRVDDNESKKFIRFAYSGINCDQIDEGIDKLSTFWASL
;
A
#
# COMPACT_ATOMS: atom_id res chain seq x y z
N GLY A 1 -2.65 -11.60 1.87
CA GLY A 1 -1.72 -10.77 1.09
C GLY A 1 -2.18 -9.33 1.14
N VAL A 2 -3.16 -8.99 0.31
CA VAL A 2 -3.89 -7.72 0.36
C VAL A 2 -5.36 -8.01 0.60
N ASN A 3 -6.00 -7.27 1.51
CA ASN A 3 -7.45 -7.27 1.66
C ASN A 3 -7.99 -5.84 1.46
N LEU A 4 -9.04 -5.68 0.66
CA LEU A 4 -9.55 -4.37 0.27
C LEU A 4 -11.07 -4.33 0.37
N TYR A 5 -11.58 -3.32 1.09
CA TYR A 5 -12.98 -2.94 1.01
C TYR A 5 -13.25 -2.23 -0.31
N VAL A 6 -14.26 -2.69 -1.05
CA VAL A 6 -14.68 -2.07 -2.32
C VAL A 6 -15.79 -1.04 -2.02
N PRO A 7 -15.50 0.27 -2.11
CA PRO A 7 -16.52 1.29 -1.85
C PRO A 7 -17.43 1.49 -3.06
N ASN A 8 -18.65 1.98 -2.81
CA ASN A 8 -19.60 2.35 -3.88
C ASN A 8 -19.12 3.55 -4.72
N SER A 9 -18.24 4.38 -4.18
CA SER A 9 -17.58 5.50 -4.86
C SER A 9 -16.35 5.90 -4.05
N THR A 10 -15.25 6.26 -4.71
CA THR A 10 -14.06 6.77 -4.03
C THR A 10 -13.08 7.47 -4.97
N PHE A 11 -12.13 8.21 -4.38
CA PHE A 11 -10.87 8.61 -5.00
C PHE A 11 -9.64 7.96 -4.34
N TYR A 12 -9.89 7.22 -3.25
CA TYR A 12 -8.88 6.62 -2.39
C TYR A 12 -9.25 5.19 -2.00
N LEU A 13 -8.26 4.31 -1.94
CA LEU A 13 -8.41 2.96 -1.43
C LEU A 13 -7.53 2.78 -0.21
N PHE A 14 -8.05 2.09 0.82
CA PHE A 14 -7.33 1.74 2.04
C PHE A 14 -7.15 0.22 2.15
N PRO A 15 -6.27 -0.39 1.33
CA PRO A 15 -5.98 -1.81 1.46
C PRO A 15 -5.23 -2.12 2.76
N GLU A 16 -5.60 -3.25 3.34
CA GLU A 16 -4.92 -3.92 4.43
C GLU A 16 -3.80 -4.79 3.86
N ILE A 17 -2.58 -4.67 4.40
CA ILE A 17 -1.34 -5.22 3.83
C ILE A 17 -0.45 -5.93 4.87
N THR A 18 -0.99 -6.34 6.02
CA THR A 18 -0.25 -6.90 7.16
C THR A 18 0.64 -8.07 6.74
N ASP A 19 0.09 -9.04 6.00
CA ASP A 19 0.87 -10.20 5.55
C ASP A 19 2.11 -9.79 4.71
N ILE A 20 1.96 -8.80 3.83
CA ILE A 20 3.03 -8.33 2.95
C ILE A 20 4.05 -7.52 3.74
N TYR A 21 3.57 -6.68 4.66
CA TYR A 21 4.40 -5.92 5.58
C TYR A 21 5.30 -6.85 6.42
N ASP A 22 4.73 -7.92 6.94
CA ASP A 22 5.44 -8.91 7.76
C ASP A 22 6.43 -9.72 6.94
N LYS A 23 6.05 -10.21 5.75
CA LYS A 23 6.96 -10.90 4.82
C LYS A 23 8.14 -10.05 4.39
N MET A 24 7.91 -8.74 4.17
CA MET A 24 8.98 -7.80 3.85
C MET A 24 9.99 -7.63 5.00
N GLY A 25 9.63 -8.02 6.23
CA GLY A 25 10.40 -7.72 7.43
C GLY A 25 10.55 -6.22 7.63
N ALA A 26 9.49 -5.45 7.33
CA ALA A 26 9.53 -3.99 7.43
C ALA A 26 9.58 -3.55 8.90
N LYS A 27 10.53 -2.64 9.21
CA LYS A 27 10.74 -2.17 10.59
C LYS A 27 9.79 -1.05 10.99
N SER A 28 9.25 -0.34 10.01
CA SER A 28 8.26 0.72 10.18
C SER A 28 7.45 0.91 8.90
N TYR A 29 6.35 1.66 8.98
CA TYR A 29 5.59 2.08 7.80
C TYR A 29 6.44 2.84 6.79
N GLU A 30 7.37 3.69 7.26
CA GLU A 30 8.27 4.42 6.38
C GLU A 30 9.29 3.49 5.70
N ASP A 31 9.82 2.49 6.41
CA ASP A 31 10.70 1.48 5.80
C ASP A 31 9.96 0.69 4.71
N PHE A 32 8.73 0.25 5.00
CA PHE A 32 7.85 -0.42 4.03
C PHE A 32 7.58 0.45 2.79
N ARG A 33 7.18 1.72 3.01
CA ARG A 33 6.87 2.68 1.94
C ARG A 33 8.08 2.91 1.05
N ARG A 34 9.26 3.14 1.65
CA ARG A 34 10.49 3.40 0.91
C ARG A 34 10.97 2.18 0.14
N LYS A 35 10.99 0.99 0.76
CA LYS A 35 11.36 -0.27 0.07
C LYS A 35 10.46 -0.51 -1.14
N THR A 36 9.14 -0.33 -0.97
CA THR A 36 8.20 -0.51 -2.07
C THR A 36 8.42 0.51 -3.17
N LEU A 37 8.53 1.80 -2.83
CA LEU A 37 8.78 2.88 -3.80
C LEU A 37 10.07 2.65 -4.60
N LEU A 38 11.17 2.32 -3.93
CA LEU A 38 12.46 2.15 -4.60
C LEU A 38 12.52 0.94 -5.54
N ASN A 39 11.76 -0.12 -5.26
CA ASN A 39 11.74 -1.33 -6.10
C ASN A 39 10.68 -1.27 -7.21
N THR A 40 9.61 -0.48 -7.05
CA THR A 40 8.45 -0.51 -7.96
C THR A 40 8.19 0.81 -8.68
N GLY A 41 8.70 1.92 -8.15
CA GLY A 41 8.32 3.27 -8.58
C GLY A 41 6.93 3.71 -8.09
N VAL A 42 6.18 2.86 -7.38
CA VAL A 42 4.83 3.15 -6.91
C VAL A 42 4.87 3.87 -5.56
N ALA A 43 4.31 5.08 -5.52
CA ALA A 43 4.19 5.88 -4.31
C ALA A 43 2.78 5.77 -3.69
N PHE A 44 2.71 5.74 -2.36
CA PHE A 44 1.46 5.75 -1.60
C PHE A 44 1.66 6.39 -0.23
N CYS A 45 0.55 6.75 0.44
CA CYS A 45 0.58 7.21 1.82
C CYS A 45 0.48 6.01 2.78
N THR A 46 1.14 6.09 3.93
CA THR A 46 0.97 5.15 5.04
C THR A 46 -0.12 5.61 6.01
N ARG A 47 -0.61 4.69 6.86
CA ARG A 47 -1.56 5.00 7.95
C ARG A 47 -1.14 6.18 8.83
N GLU A 48 0.15 6.36 9.09
CA GLU A 48 0.71 7.42 9.95
C GLU A 48 0.52 8.84 9.38
N HIS A 49 0.32 8.98 8.06
CA HIS A 49 0.01 10.28 7.45
C HIS A 49 -1.39 10.79 7.81
N PHE A 50 -2.24 9.95 8.40
CA PHE A 50 -3.63 10.28 8.78
C PHE A 50 -3.80 10.39 10.30
N GLY A 51 -2.70 10.65 11.01
CA GLY A 51 -2.66 10.77 12.45
C GLY A 51 -1.98 9.58 13.11
N ARG A 52 -1.98 9.59 14.45
CA ARG A 52 -1.30 8.59 15.26
C ARG A 52 -1.96 7.22 15.12
N VAL A 53 -1.13 6.18 15.11
CA VAL A 53 -1.54 4.77 15.19
C VAL A 53 -1.83 4.46 16.66
N ASP A 54 -2.97 3.83 16.95
CA ASP A 54 -3.26 3.33 18.29
C ASP A 54 -2.37 2.14 18.63
N ASP A 55 -1.94 2.02 19.88
CA ASP A 55 -1.04 0.93 20.31
C ASP A 55 -1.70 -0.46 20.16
N ASN A 56 -3.03 -0.53 20.06
CA ASN A 56 -3.78 -1.76 19.81
C ASN A 56 -4.02 -2.06 18.31
N GLU A 57 -3.61 -1.19 17.38
CA GLU A 57 -3.72 -1.44 15.93
C GLU A 57 -2.71 -2.51 15.48
N SER A 58 -3.17 -3.75 15.33
CA SER A 58 -2.35 -4.86 14.83
C SER A 58 -2.28 -4.93 13.30
N LYS A 59 -3.31 -4.44 12.61
CA LYS A 59 -3.39 -4.46 11.14
C LYS A 59 -2.66 -3.29 10.52
N LYS A 60 -2.09 -3.52 9.34
CA LYS A 60 -1.36 -2.51 8.56
C LYS A 60 -2.14 -2.06 7.36
N PHE A 61 -2.23 -0.74 7.15
CA PHE A 61 -2.96 -0.13 6.05
C PHE A 61 -2.12 0.91 5.31
N ILE A 62 -2.29 0.97 4.00
CA ILE A 62 -1.77 2.04 3.15
C ILE A 62 -2.93 2.71 2.41
N ARG A 63 -2.68 3.87 1.80
CA ARG A 63 -3.66 4.58 0.98
C ARG A 63 -3.16 4.80 -0.44
N PHE A 64 -3.89 4.27 -1.41
CA PHE A 64 -3.74 4.65 -2.82
C PHE A 64 -4.67 5.81 -3.15
N ALA A 65 -4.15 6.78 -3.89
CA ALA A 65 -4.92 7.81 -4.58
C ALA A 65 -4.76 7.57 -6.08
N TYR A 66 -5.87 7.49 -6.81
CA TYR A 66 -5.85 7.14 -8.23
C TYR A 66 -6.60 8.16 -9.11
N SER A 67 -7.20 9.18 -8.50
CA SER A 67 -7.84 10.27 -9.24
C SER A 67 -6.84 10.96 -10.16
N GLY A 68 -7.15 11.03 -11.45
CA GLY A 68 -6.30 11.67 -12.45
C GLY A 68 -5.19 10.77 -13.04
N ILE A 69 -5.16 9.49 -12.68
CA ILE A 69 -4.28 8.48 -13.30
C ILE A 69 -5.14 7.67 -14.29
N ASN A 70 -4.64 7.42 -15.49
CA ASN A 70 -5.38 6.60 -16.47
C ASN A 70 -5.25 5.10 -16.15
N CYS A 71 -6.12 4.27 -16.74
CA CYS A 71 -6.15 2.84 -16.48
C CYS A 71 -4.82 2.15 -16.82
N ASP A 72 -4.21 2.45 -17.97
CA ASP A 72 -2.96 1.82 -18.41
C ASP A 72 -1.81 2.06 -17.40
N GLN A 73 -1.73 3.27 -16.84
CA GLN A 73 -0.74 3.61 -15.80
C GLN A 73 -1.05 2.93 -14.47
N ILE A 74 -2.33 2.77 -14.11
CA ILE A 74 -2.74 2.02 -12.93
C ILE A 74 -2.33 0.56 -13.09
N ASP A 75 -2.64 -0.05 -14.23
CA ASP A 75 -2.31 -1.45 -14.52
C ASP A 75 -0.80 -1.68 -14.47
N GLU A 76 0.00 -0.82 -15.13
CA GLU A 76 1.47 -0.89 -15.07
C GLU A 76 2.00 -0.79 -13.63
N GLY A 77 1.45 0.14 -12.84
CA GLY A 77 1.83 0.33 -11.44
C GLY A 77 1.49 -0.88 -10.57
N ILE A 78 0.28 -1.42 -10.72
CA ILE A 78 -0.19 -2.60 -9.99
C ILE A 78 0.60 -3.86 -10.38
N ASP A 79 0.97 -4.02 -11.64
CA ASP A 79 1.80 -5.13 -12.11
C ASP A 79 3.20 -5.11 -11.49
N LYS A 80 3.86 -3.94 -11.48
CA LYS A 80 5.16 -3.77 -10.81
C LYS A 80 5.07 -4.05 -9.31
N LEU A 81 4.02 -3.52 -8.68
CA LEU A 81 3.78 -3.67 -7.26
C LEU A 81 3.54 -5.14 -6.87
N SER A 82 2.63 -5.81 -7.59
CA SER A 82 2.25 -7.20 -7.34
C SER A 82 3.42 -8.15 -7.59
N THR A 83 4.19 -7.93 -8.66
CA THR A 83 5.41 -8.72 -8.96
C THR A 83 6.42 -8.64 -7.82
N PHE A 84 6.72 -7.43 -7.35
CA PHE A 84 7.66 -7.25 -6.24
C PHE A 84 7.12 -7.87 -4.95
N TRP A 85 5.87 -7.60 -4.58
CA TRP A 85 5.29 -8.14 -3.36
C TRP A 85 5.12 -9.67 -3.36
N ALA A 86 4.92 -10.28 -4.52
CA ALA A 86 4.89 -11.74 -4.66
C ALA A 86 6.26 -12.40 -4.49
N SER A 87 7.35 -11.65 -4.68
CA SER A 87 8.72 -12.14 -4.50
C SER A 87 9.24 -12.08 -3.06
N LEU A 88 8.45 -11.54 -2.13
CA LEU A 88 8.73 -11.45 -0.69
C LEU A 88 8.42 -12.78 0.02
#